data_AF-A0A964NLK4-F1
#
_entry.id   AF-A0A964NLK4-F1
#
_cell.length_a   1.000
_cell.length_b   1.000
_cell.length_c   1.000
_cell.angle_alpha   90.00
_cell.angle_beta   90.00
_cell.angle_gamma   90.00
#
_symmetry.space_group_name_H-M   'P 1'
#
loop_
_entity.id
_entity.type
_entity.pdbx_description
1 polymer ?
#
loop_
_entity_poly.entity_id
_entity_poly.type
_entity_poly.pdbx_seq_one_letter_code
_entity_poly.pdbx_strand_id
1 'polypeptide(L)'
;MRGSRRCAPSRGRAWRAPRRSPSGTRPCSQGRCDSMTRRRHAFTLVELLIAATLSGLVLLGVFFVFTSNTRQYYTQEQILQMQESMRFATEYLKTDLRNSGQMAIVNGDDTNRNGPTDDVDGLYCRVAGRPGFRGVRMVDNDGAAPAILRANRNGLRPDRVEIMTDATGGTPLRGTLGGTTVTMVPGAQQFSHAARQVLASEGVFETQYRVGHFLRVSKPSSKQFDLVAISGVNYGGGIPTVTLAEVPCVSGGELLVNAVQFVRYRIATDPPGDVNAVKTNLVREVLNARDLGATVLDDSTLTVAEFVVNLQIWGTYEYRLGAIASIPADADPTDDIGNWPAANEEGTRLNETPHRLRALNVLLATRSPREDPQLALAPDIAIAAEARIPADRSWFDVVDETPDQVTEYARVLTLTTTVETPNLRTEANK
;
A
#
# COMPACT_ATOMS: atom_id res chain seq x y z
N MET A 1 19.10 44.93 -8.84
CA MET A 1 18.06 44.91 -9.88
C MET A 1 16.73 44.49 -9.26
N ARG A 2 15.65 45.14 -9.67
CA ARG A 2 14.30 45.14 -9.09
C ARG A 2 13.56 43.79 -9.25
N GLY A 3 12.63 43.47 -8.34
CA GLY A 3 11.64 42.42 -8.62
C GLY A 3 10.70 41.94 -7.51
N SER A 4 10.33 42.74 -6.51
CA SER A 4 9.32 42.35 -5.51
C SER A 4 7.89 42.44 -6.07
N ARG A 5 7.17 41.31 -6.21
CA ARG A 5 5.73 41.30 -6.49
C ARG A 5 4.96 41.21 -5.17
N ARG A 6 4.16 42.26 -4.90
CA ARG A 6 3.25 42.38 -3.76
C ARG A 6 1.90 41.73 -4.12
N CYS A 7 1.34 40.93 -3.23
CA CYS A 7 -0.07 40.55 -3.25
C CYS A 7 -0.94 41.70 -2.74
N ALA A 8 -2.04 41.94 -3.45
CA ALA A 8 -3.04 42.97 -3.16
C ALA A 8 -4.07 42.48 -2.12
N PRO A 9 -4.58 43.36 -1.24
CA PRO A 9 -5.75 43.05 -0.43
C PRO A 9 -7.04 43.33 -1.21
N SER A 10 -7.95 42.36 -1.24
CA SER A 10 -9.27 42.47 -1.81
C SER A 10 -10.19 43.32 -0.93
N ARG A 11 -10.93 44.20 -1.59
CA ARG A 11 -11.73 45.28 -1.01
C ARG A 11 -13.00 44.75 -0.35
N GLY A 12 -13.35 45.39 0.76
CA GLY A 12 -14.55 45.12 1.56
C GLY A 12 -15.86 45.27 0.81
N ARG A 13 -16.84 44.48 1.24
CA ARG A 13 -18.25 44.69 0.96
C ARG A 13 -18.93 45.16 2.24
N ALA A 14 -19.25 46.46 2.24
CA ALA A 14 -20.01 47.14 3.26
C ALA A 14 -21.46 46.62 3.29
N TRP A 15 -21.93 46.30 4.50
CA TRP A 15 -23.33 46.07 4.80
C TRP A 15 -24.12 47.37 4.56
N ARG A 16 -25.11 47.32 3.66
CA ARG A 16 -26.05 48.43 3.44
C ARG A 16 -27.14 48.38 4.52
N ALA A 17 -27.17 49.41 5.35
CA ALA A 17 -28.31 49.72 6.20
C ALA A 17 -29.53 50.16 5.35
N PRO A 18 -30.77 49.83 5.75
CA PRO A 18 -31.95 50.38 5.13
C PRO A 18 -32.20 51.83 5.56
N ARG A 19 -32.59 52.65 4.57
CA ARG A 19 -32.88 54.09 4.65
C ARG A 19 -34.04 54.39 5.61
N ARG A 20 -33.83 55.38 6.49
CA ARG A 20 -34.91 56.23 7.04
C ARG A 20 -35.32 57.26 5.98
N SER A 21 -36.62 57.50 5.88
CA SER A 21 -37.19 58.76 5.37
C SER A 21 -38.49 59.09 6.11
N PRO A 22 -38.93 60.37 6.13
CA PRO A 22 -39.46 61.00 7.32
C PRO A 22 -40.98 61.25 7.33
N SER A 23 -41.47 61.50 8.53
CA SER A 23 -42.61 62.35 8.92
C SER A 23 -43.67 62.69 7.86
N GLY A 24 -44.82 62.05 7.99
CA GLY A 24 -46.10 62.52 7.45
C GLY A 24 -47.16 62.46 8.54
N THR A 25 -47.33 63.56 9.27
CA THR A 25 -48.46 63.83 10.16
C THR A 25 -49.77 63.74 9.39
N ARG A 26 -50.69 62.87 9.82
CA ARG A 26 -52.12 62.97 9.47
C ARG A 26 -52.98 62.96 10.73
N PRO A 27 -54.07 63.76 10.77
CA PRO A 27 -54.85 63.99 11.98
C PRO A 27 -55.80 62.83 12.25
N CYS A 28 -56.12 62.66 13.53
CA CYS A 28 -57.23 61.82 13.98
C CYS A 28 -58.54 62.30 13.35
N SER A 29 -59.15 61.47 12.51
CA SER A 29 -60.57 61.55 12.20
C SER A 29 -61.30 60.46 12.97
N GLN A 30 -62.19 60.89 13.84
CA GLN A 30 -63.18 60.09 14.55
C GLN A 30 -63.80 59.00 13.68
N GLY A 31 -63.98 57.82 14.28
CA GLY A 31 -64.94 56.85 13.75
C GLY A 31 -64.63 55.43 14.13
N ARG A 32 -65.21 54.98 15.26
CA ARG A 32 -65.39 53.59 15.68
C ARG A 32 -64.12 52.84 16.09
N CYS A 33 -63.89 52.84 17.41
CA CYS A 33 -63.37 51.64 18.07
C CYS A 33 -64.41 50.54 17.92
N ASP A 34 -64.39 49.86 16.77
CA ASP A 34 -65.03 48.57 16.65
C ASP A 34 -64.15 47.62 17.48
N SER A 35 -64.57 47.39 18.72
CA SER A 35 -64.01 46.31 19.52
C SER A 35 -64.29 45.02 18.76
N MET A 36 -63.35 44.63 17.90
CA MET A 36 -63.21 43.24 17.48
C MET A 36 -62.90 42.46 18.76
N THR A 37 -63.94 42.15 19.53
CA THR A 37 -63.96 40.99 20.40
C THR A 37 -63.66 39.81 19.49
N ARG A 38 -62.38 39.49 19.32
CA ARG A 38 -61.93 38.20 18.82
C ARG A 38 -62.63 37.20 19.72
N ARG A 39 -63.69 36.58 19.20
CA ARG A 39 -64.30 35.41 19.83
C ARG A 39 -63.14 34.45 20.05
N ARG A 40 -62.74 34.27 21.31
CA ARG A 40 -61.77 33.24 21.68
C ARG A 40 -62.51 31.94 21.48
N HIS A 41 -62.39 31.37 20.29
CA HIS A 41 -62.88 30.04 20.01
C HIS A 41 -62.11 29.09 20.94
N ALA A 42 -62.82 28.51 21.90
CA ALA A 42 -62.28 27.42 22.70
C ALA A 42 -62.15 26.20 21.79
N PHE A 43 -60.97 25.57 21.77
CA PHE A 43 -60.74 24.35 20.99
C PHE A 43 -61.62 23.23 21.52
N THR A 44 -62.26 22.52 20.61
CA THR A 44 -63.02 21.32 20.96
C THR A 44 -62.04 20.18 21.29
N LEU A 45 -62.46 19.23 22.14
CA LEU A 45 -61.64 18.06 22.48
C LEU A 45 -61.23 17.27 21.24
N VAL A 46 -62.12 17.19 20.24
CA VAL A 46 -61.86 16.51 18.97
C VAL A 46 -60.77 17.20 18.15
N GLU A 47 -60.75 18.54 18.11
CA GLU A 47 -59.68 19.30 17.43
C GLU A 47 -58.30 19.06 18.06
N LEU A 48 -58.23 18.97 19.40
CA LEU A 48 -56.98 18.64 20.09
C LEU A 48 -56.51 17.20 19.81
N LEU A 49 -57.42 16.23 19.74
CA LEU A 49 -57.08 14.86 19.38
C LEU A 49 -56.57 14.74 17.94
N ILE A 50 -57.19 15.45 16.99
CA ILE A 50 -56.73 15.48 15.59
C ILE A 50 -55.37 16.20 15.50
N ALA A 51 -55.17 17.31 16.20
CA ALA A 51 -53.89 18.02 16.20
C ALA A 51 -52.76 17.17 16.80
N ALA A 52 -53.02 16.43 17.89
CA ALA A 52 -52.06 15.55 18.52
C ALA A 52 -51.69 14.36 17.62
N THR A 53 -52.67 13.72 16.97
CA THR A 53 -52.42 12.60 16.06
C THR A 53 -51.63 13.03 14.82
N LEU A 54 -51.96 14.18 14.22
CA LEU A 54 -51.20 14.73 13.09
C LEU A 54 -49.77 15.10 13.50
N SER A 55 -49.59 15.70 14.68
CA SER A 55 -48.25 16.02 15.21
C SER A 55 -47.42 14.75 15.44
N GLY A 56 -48.03 13.69 15.98
CA GLY A 56 -47.39 12.38 16.14
C GLY A 56 -46.94 11.77 14.81
N LEU A 57 -47.79 11.82 13.78
CA LEU A 57 -47.45 11.32 12.44
C LEU A 57 -46.28 12.10 11.81
N VAL A 58 -46.27 13.42 11.96
CA VAL A 58 -45.15 14.26 11.47
C VAL A 58 -43.85 13.92 12.21
N LEU A 59 -43.88 13.78 13.53
CA LEU A 59 -42.71 13.40 14.32
C LEU A 59 -42.16 12.02 13.93
N LEU A 60 -43.04 11.03 13.69
CA LEU A 60 -42.63 9.72 13.19
C LEU A 60 -41.95 9.82 11.81
N GLY A 61 -42.48 10.65 10.90
CA GLY A 61 -41.86 10.91 9.61
C GLY A 61 -40.47 11.54 9.73
N VAL A 62 -40.31 12.53 10.60
CA VAL A 62 -39.00 13.17 10.87
C VAL A 62 -38.01 12.18 11.48
N PHE A 63 -38.46 11.35 12.42
CA PHE A 63 -37.62 10.32 13.04
C PHE A 63 -37.13 9.28 12.03
N PHE A 64 -37.98 8.85 11.10
CA PHE A 64 -37.60 7.95 10.01
C PHE A 64 -36.52 8.57 9.10
N VAL A 65 -36.70 9.83 8.69
CA VAL A 65 -35.69 10.53 7.88
C VAL A 65 -34.38 10.70 8.65
N PHE A 66 -34.45 11.05 9.93
CA PHE A 66 -33.27 11.23 10.78
C PHE A 66 -32.46 9.93 10.94
N THR A 67 -33.13 8.81 11.23
CA THR A 67 -32.48 7.49 11.35
C THR A 67 -31.87 7.02 10.04
N SER A 68 -32.56 7.24 8.92
CA SER A 68 -32.05 6.95 7.57
C SER A 68 -30.80 7.77 7.24
N ASN A 69 -30.84 9.08 7.46
CA ASN A 69 -29.69 9.98 7.23
C ASN A 69 -28.50 9.62 8.11
N THR A 70 -28.74 9.28 9.38
CA THR A 70 -27.71 8.87 10.32
C THR A 70 -27.02 7.57 9.86
N ARG A 71 -27.80 6.58 9.41
CA ARG A 71 -27.26 5.32 8.86
C ARG A 71 -26.42 5.58 7.60
N GLN A 72 -26.89 6.45 6.70
CA GLN A 72 -26.14 6.83 5.51
C GLN A 72 -24.82 7.53 5.86
N TYR A 73 -24.85 8.44 6.83
CA TYR A 73 -23.65 9.14 7.31
C TYR A 73 -22.59 8.15 7.81
N TYR A 74 -22.95 7.23 8.71
CA TYR A 74 -22.00 6.23 9.20
C TYR A 74 -21.47 5.32 8.10
N THR A 75 -22.31 4.96 7.14
CA THR A 75 -21.88 4.13 6.01
C THR A 75 -20.88 4.87 5.12
N GLN A 76 -21.09 6.16 4.88
CA GLN A 76 -20.16 7.00 4.13
C GLN A 76 -18.82 7.15 4.85
N GLU A 77 -18.85 7.36 6.17
CA GLU A 77 -17.63 7.44 6.99
C GLU A 77 -16.80 6.17 6.91
N GLN A 78 -17.44 4.99 6.99
CA GLN A 78 -16.75 3.70 6.85
C GLN A 78 -16.09 3.52 5.48
N ILE A 79 -16.79 3.89 4.40
CA ILE A 79 -16.23 3.81 3.04
C ILE A 79 -15.01 4.74 2.90
N LEU A 80 -15.08 5.95 3.46
CA LEU A 80 -13.96 6.90 3.41
C LEU A 80 -12.74 6.37 4.16
N GLN A 81 -12.93 5.77 5.33
CA GLN A 81 -11.84 5.15 6.09
C GLN A 81 -11.18 3.99 5.33
N MET A 82 -11.99 3.13 4.68
CA MET A 82 -11.47 2.04 3.84
C MET A 82 -10.66 2.59 2.66
N GLN A 83 -11.19 3.60 1.95
CA GLN A 83 -10.51 4.25 0.83
C GLN A 83 -9.16 4.85 1.24
N GLU A 84 -9.10 5.51 2.39
CA GLU A 84 -7.87 6.08 2.92
C GLU A 84 -6.85 4.98 3.27
N SER A 85 -7.29 3.92 3.97
CA SER A 85 -6.42 2.79 4.33
C SER A 85 -5.86 2.08 3.10
N MET A 86 -6.67 1.81 2.07
CA MET A 86 -6.18 1.20 0.84
C MET A 86 -5.27 2.12 0.03
N ARG A 87 -5.55 3.43 0.01
CA ARG A 87 -4.65 4.37 -0.64
C ARG A 87 -3.29 4.40 0.06
N PHE A 88 -3.28 4.43 1.38
CA PHE A 88 -2.04 4.33 2.15
C PHE A 88 -1.31 3.02 1.85
N ALA A 89 -2.02 1.90 1.86
CA ALA A 89 -1.43 0.59 1.64
C ALA A 89 -0.83 0.41 0.25
N THR A 90 -1.58 0.80 -0.78
CA THR A 90 -1.10 0.73 -2.15
C THR A 90 0.07 1.68 -2.38
N GLU A 91 0.05 2.91 -1.86
CA GLU A 91 1.20 3.81 -2.01
C GLU A 91 2.45 3.29 -1.29
N TYR A 92 2.29 2.64 -0.13
CA TYR A 92 3.41 2.01 0.58
C TYR A 92 3.99 0.85 -0.24
N LEU A 93 3.15 -0.08 -0.70
CA LEU A 93 3.57 -1.22 -1.51
C LEU A 93 4.19 -0.78 -2.84
N LYS A 94 3.60 0.22 -3.51
CA LYS A 94 4.18 0.83 -4.72
C LYS A 94 5.58 1.38 -4.47
N THR A 95 5.78 2.02 -3.33
CA THR A 95 7.06 2.62 -2.98
C THR A 95 8.12 1.54 -2.80
N ASP A 96 7.80 0.46 -2.08
CA ASP A 96 8.70 -0.69 -1.93
C ASP A 96 8.96 -1.41 -3.27
N LEU A 97 7.96 -1.57 -4.13
CA LEU A 97 8.11 -2.16 -5.47
C LEU A 97 8.92 -1.28 -6.43
N ARG A 98 8.81 0.05 -6.34
CA ARG A 98 9.65 0.96 -7.13
C ARG A 98 11.09 0.92 -6.66
N ASN A 99 11.29 0.90 -5.35
CA ASN A 99 12.61 0.89 -4.73
C ASN A 99 13.31 -0.47 -4.88
N SER A 100 12.57 -1.57 -5.11
CA SER A 100 13.15 -2.87 -5.47
C SER A 100 13.77 -2.85 -6.87
N GLY A 101 13.09 -2.22 -7.84
CA GLY A 101 13.59 -2.08 -9.20
C GLY A 101 14.84 -1.21 -9.33
N GLN A 102 15.04 -0.23 -8.44
CA GLN A 102 16.21 0.67 -8.48
C GLN A 102 17.55 -0.05 -8.23
N MET A 103 17.52 -1.23 -7.62
CA MET A 103 18.73 -1.90 -7.13
C MET A 103 19.14 -3.12 -7.94
N ALA A 104 18.36 -3.48 -8.99
CA ALA A 104 18.59 -4.65 -9.85
C ALA A 104 19.08 -5.86 -9.06
N ILE A 105 18.36 -6.19 -7.99
CA ILE A 105 18.68 -7.34 -7.15
C ILE A 105 18.06 -8.56 -7.80
N VAL A 106 18.95 -9.48 -8.14
CA VAL A 106 18.77 -10.66 -8.99
C VAL A 106 17.58 -11.52 -8.58
N ASN A 107 16.89 -12.11 -9.55
CA ASN A 107 16.22 -13.41 -9.44
C ASN A 107 17.02 -14.39 -10.33
N GLY A 108 17.38 -15.55 -9.77
CA GLY A 108 18.10 -16.63 -10.45
C GLY A 108 18.68 -17.58 -9.38
N ASP A 109 17.90 -18.58 -8.99
CA ASP A 109 18.20 -19.55 -7.93
C ASP A 109 19.37 -20.49 -8.28
N ASP A 110 20.27 -20.76 -7.31
CA ASP A 110 21.42 -21.69 -7.42
C ASP A 110 21.03 -23.14 -7.08
N THR A 111 19.73 -23.45 -6.89
CA THR A 111 19.33 -24.83 -6.59
C THR A 111 19.60 -25.82 -7.72
N ASN A 112 19.95 -25.35 -8.94
CA ASN A 112 20.35 -26.23 -10.03
C ASN A 112 21.71 -25.85 -10.63
N ARG A 113 22.79 -26.36 -10.02
CA ARG A 113 24.19 -26.31 -10.53
C ARG A 113 24.36 -26.75 -12.00
N ASN A 114 23.35 -27.40 -12.60
CA ASN A 114 23.35 -27.93 -13.96
C ASN A 114 22.29 -27.28 -14.89
N GLY A 115 21.57 -26.24 -14.46
CA GLY A 115 20.66 -25.47 -15.32
C GLY A 115 21.41 -24.41 -16.15
N PRO A 116 20.81 -23.88 -17.23
CA PRO A 116 21.43 -22.82 -18.03
C PRO A 116 21.81 -21.63 -17.13
N THR A 117 23.05 -21.19 -17.20
CA THR A 117 23.66 -20.15 -16.35
C THR A 117 23.13 -18.73 -16.58
N ASP A 118 22.01 -18.59 -17.29
CA ASP A 118 21.60 -17.37 -18.00
C ASP A 118 20.75 -16.42 -17.15
N ASP A 119 20.31 -16.84 -15.96
CA ASP A 119 19.32 -16.10 -15.16
C ASP A 119 19.91 -15.30 -13.99
N VAL A 120 21.21 -15.38 -13.71
CA VAL A 120 21.82 -14.53 -12.67
C VAL A 120 22.37 -13.24 -13.29
N ASP A 121 22.20 -12.10 -12.62
CA ASP A 121 22.86 -10.86 -13.04
C ASP A 121 24.39 -11.07 -13.07
N GLY A 122 24.99 -10.88 -14.25
CA GLY A 122 26.43 -11.01 -14.45
C GLY A 122 27.26 -9.98 -13.69
N LEU A 123 26.64 -8.92 -13.16
CA LEU A 123 27.28 -7.95 -12.27
C LEU A 123 27.25 -8.37 -10.79
N TYR A 124 26.37 -9.31 -10.41
CA TYR A 124 26.41 -9.87 -9.07
C TYR A 124 27.61 -10.82 -8.95
N CYS A 125 28.48 -10.55 -7.99
CA CYS A 125 29.57 -11.46 -7.70
C CYS A 125 29.06 -12.78 -7.15
N ARG A 126 29.37 -13.88 -7.84
CA ARG A 126 29.15 -15.21 -7.29
C ARG A 126 30.31 -15.61 -6.39
N VAL A 127 30.02 -15.85 -5.12
CA VAL A 127 30.97 -16.45 -4.16
C VAL A 127 30.54 -17.89 -3.90
N ALA A 128 31.45 -18.84 -4.12
CA ALA A 128 31.14 -20.25 -3.93
C ALA A 128 30.66 -20.52 -2.49
N GLY A 129 29.50 -21.16 -2.36
CA GLY A 129 28.90 -21.50 -1.07
C GLY A 129 27.98 -20.43 -0.48
N ARG A 130 27.84 -19.24 -1.10
CA ARG A 130 26.80 -18.27 -0.74
C ARG A 130 25.53 -18.50 -1.54
N PRO A 131 24.34 -18.46 -0.92
CA PRO A 131 23.08 -18.58 -1.65
C PRO A 131 22.85 -17.35 -2.53
N GLY A 132 22.17 -17.57 -3.66
CA GLY A 132 21.61 -16.49 -4.46
C GLY A 132 20.47 -15.80 -3.70
N PHE A 133 20.23 -14.54 -4.04
CA PHE A 133 19.10 -13.78 -3.52
C PHE A 133 18.00 -13.71 -4.57
N ARG A 134 16.75 -13.58 -4.13
CA ARG A 134 15.59 -13.32 -4.98
C ARG A 134 15.08 -11.92 -4.66
N GLY A 135 15.11 -11.03 -5.64
CA GLY A 135 14.66 -9.66 -5.51
C GLY A 135 13.15 -9.56 -5.24
N VAL A 136 12.34 -10.40 -5.87
CA VAL A 136 10.90 -10.54 -5.57
C VAL A 136 10.53 -12.01 -5.58
N ARG A 137 9.89 -12.46 -4.49
CA ARG A 137 9.39 -13.83 -4.32
C ARG A 137 7.92 -13.80 -3.96
N MET A 138 7.10 -14.39 -4.82
CA MET A 138 5.71 -14.69 -4.53
C MET A 138 5.64 -16.05 -3.85
N VAL A 139 4.82 -16.16 -2.81
CA VAL A 139 4.60 -17.39 -2.05
C VAL A 139 3.11 -17.68 -2.11
N ASP A 140 2.80 -18.90 -2.52
CA ASP A 140 1.43 -19.31 -2.79
C ASP A 140 1.15 -20.62 -2.06
N ASN A 141 0.05 -20.67 -1.32
CA ASN A 141 -0.47 -21.86 -0.67
C ASN A 141 0.55 -22.60 0.21
N ASP A 142 1.39 -21.86 0.92
CA ASP A 142 2.31 -22.50 1.85
C ASP A 142 1.62 -22.86 3.17
N GLY A 143 2.28 -23.72 3.96
CA GLY A 143 1.81 -24.12 5.30
C GLY A 143 1.74 -22.98 6.33
N ALA A 144 2.19 -21.76 5.99
CA ALA A 144 2.20 -20.58 6.85
C ALA A 144 1.07 -19.57 6.56
N ALA A 145 0.29 -19.72 5.49
CA ALA A 145 -0.93 -18.94 5.27
C ALA A 145 -1.89 -18.99 6.50
N PRO A 146 -2.50 -17.86 6.92
CA PRO A 146 -3.43 -17.83 8.03
C PRO A 146 -4.56 -18.85 7.87
N ALA A 147 -4.92 -19.53 8.96
CA ALA A 147 -5.95 -20.57 8.96
C ALA A 147 -7.30 -20.04 8.44
N ILE A 148 -7.62 -18.76 8.66
CA ILE A 148 -8.86 -18.14 8.16
C ILE A 148 -8.94 -18.10 6.63
N LEU A 149 -7.81 -17.88 5.94
CA LEU A 149 -7.77 -17.85 4.48
C LEU A 149 -8.01 -19.26 3.91
N ARG A 150 -7.46 -20.28 4.58
CA ARG A 150 -7.70 -21.68 4.22
C ARG A 150 -9.11 -22.16 4.57
N ALA A 151 -9.63 -21.75 5.72
CA ALA A 151 -10.97 -22.13 6.19
C ALA A 151 -12.06 -21.64 5.24
N ASN A 152 -11.90 -20.42 4.72
CA ASN A 152 -12.86 -19.83 3.80
C ASN A 152 -12.64 -20.25 2.34
N ARG A 153 -11.67 -21.15 2.06
CA ARG A 153 -11.25 -21.53 0.70
C ARG A 153 -10.93 -20.32 -0.18
N ASN A 154 -10.45 -19.23 0.44
CA ASN A 154 -9.95 -18.06 -0.27
C ASN A 154 -8.60 -18.48 -0.86
N GLY A 155 -8.59 -19.03 -2.08
CA GLY A 155 -7.40 -19.46 -2.80
C GLY A 155 -6.52 -18.30 -3.25
N LEU A 156 -6.11 -17.46 -2.29
CA LEU A 156 -5.31 -16.27 -2.52
C LEU A 156 -3.93 -16.66 -3.06
N ARG A 157 -3.55 -16.00 -4.14
CA ARG A 157 -2.28 -16.18 -4.81
C ARG A 157 -1.79 -14.80 -5.29
N PRO A 158 -0.64 -14.32 -4.80
CA PRO A 158 0.13 -14.85 -3.69
C PRO A 158 -0.52 -14.64 -2.31
N ASP A 159 -0.29 -15.57 -1.38
CA ASP A 159 -0.64 -15.36 0.04
C ASP A 159 0.34 -14.40 0.74
N ARG A 160 1.56 -14.34 0.21
CA ARG A 160 2.66 -13.54 0.71
C ARG A 160 3.60 -13.15 -0.42
N VAL A 161 4.06 -11.91 -0.39
CA VAL A 161 5.13 -11.43 -1.28
C VAL A 161 6.32 -10.96 -0.46
N GLU A 162 7.52 -11.33 -0.89
CA GLU A 162 8.77 -10.87 -0.33
C GLU A 162 9.54 -10.08 -1.37
N ILE A 163 10.06 -8.91 -0.97
CA ILE A 163 10.64 -7.92 -1.87
C ILE A 163 11.92 -7.40 -1.24
N MET A 164 13.02 -7.38 -2.00
CA MET A 164 14.21 -6.64 -1.61
C MET A 164 14.11 -5.22 -2.11
N THR A 165 14.19 -4.23 -1.22
CA THR A 165 13.95 -2.83 -1.54
C THR A 165 15.06 -1.94 -0.99
N ASP A 166 15.43 -0.88 -1.72
CA ASP A 166 16.42 0.10 -1.27
C ASP A 166 15.88 0.89 -0.06
N ALA A 167 16.52 0.73 1.09
CA ALA A 167 16.18 1.49 2.28
C ALA A 167 16.69 2.94 2.23
N THR A 168 17.61 3.26 1.31
CA THR A 168 18.18 4.59 1.13
C THR A 168 17.38 5.47 0.16
N GLY A 169 16.37 4.90 -0.52
CA GLY A 169 15.57 5.60 -1.53
C GLY A 169 16.40 6.07 -2.73
N GLY A 170 17.35 5.26 -3.20
CA GLY A 170 18.20 5.57 -4.33
C GLY A 170 19.32 6.55 -4.00
N THR A 171 19.75 6.63 -2.74
CA THR A 171 20.81 7.53 -2.27
C THR A 171 22.05 6.73 -1.85
N PRO A 172 22.96 6.39 -2.79
CA PRO A 172 24.22 5.74 -2.44
C PRO A 172 25.07 6.62 -1.55
N LEU A 173 25.83 6.00 -0.65
CA LEU A 173 26.94 6.62 0.06
C LEU A 173 28.27 6.15 -0.53
N ARG A 174 29.27 7.04 -0.55
CA ARG A 174 30.65 6.66 -0.83
C ARG A 174 31.30 6.07 0.41
N GLY A 175 32.03 4.99 0.24
CA GLY A 175 32.81 4.38 1.31
C GLY A 175 34.05 3.65 0.82
N THR A 176 34.89 3.25 1.77
CA THR A 176 36.05 2.39 1.57
C THR A 176 35.88 1.11 2.36
N LEU A 177 36.31 -0.02 1.81
CA LEU A 177 36.22 -1.33 2.45
C LEU A 177 37.57 -1.74 3.05
N GLY A 178 37.57 -2.07 4.34
CA GLY A 178 38.68 -2.70 5.05
C GLY A 178 38.22 -4.02 5.67
N GLY A 179 38.49 -5.15 5.02
CA GLY A 179 38.01 -6.46 5.45
C GLY A 179 36.48 -6.53 5.40
N THR A 180 35.84 -6.66 6.56
CA THR A 180 34.38 -6.65 6.70
C THR A 180 33.80 -5.27 7.03
N THR A 181 34.64 -4.27 7.27
CA THR A 181 34.17 -2.94 7.70
C THR A 181 34.18 -1.96 6.53
N VAL A 182 33.01 -1.39 6.23
CA VAL A 182 32.86 -0.27 5.31
C VAL A 182 32.92 1.02 6.10
N THR A 183 33.90 1.86 5.80
CA THR A 183 34.01 3.21 6.36
C THR A 183 33.46 4.20 5.37
N MET A 184 32.43 4.96 5.77
CA MET A 184 31.82 5.97 4.92
C MET A 184 32.78 7.16 4.77
N VAL A 185 32.78 7.76 3.59
CA VAL A 185 33.46 9.03 3.34
C VAL A 185 32.74 10.13 4.15
N PRO A 186 33.45 11.11 4.76
CA PRO A 186 32.81 12.18 5.51
C PRO A 186 31.74 12.91 4.69
N GLY A 187 30.66 13.36 5.35
CA GLY A 187 29.52 14.01 4.70
C GLY A 187 29.92 15.08 3.67
N ALA A 188 30.86 15.98 4.03
CA ALA A 188 31.32 17.06 3.14
C ALA A 188 31.88 16.58 1.78
N GLN A 189 32.32 15.32 1.68
CA GLN A 189 32.93 14.71 0.50
C GLN A 189 31.98 13.74 -0.22
N GLN A 190 30.73 13.59 0.25
CA GLN A 190 29.69 12.83 -0.45
C GLN A 190 29.25 13.58 -1.72
N PHE A 191 28.91 12.81 -2.76
CA PHE A 191 28.62 13.35 -4.09
C PHE A 191 27.25 14.03 -4.19
N SER A 192 26.26 13.61 -3.38
CA SER A 192 24.89 14.13 -3.44
C SER A 192 24.50 14.90 -2.17
N HIS A 193 23.52 15.79 -2.31
CA HIS A 193 22.92 16.48 -1.16
C HIS A 193 22.16 15.52 -0.25
N ALA A 194 21.46 14.53 -0.82
CA ALA A 194 20.74 13.52 -0.05
C ALA A 194 21.71 12.66 0.79
N ALA A 195 22.84 12.23 0.22
CA ALA A 195 23.87 11.49 0.95
C ALA A 195 24.44 12.31 2.12
N ARG A 196 24.63 13.62 1.91
CA ARG A 196 25.03 14.55 2.98
C ARG A 196 24.02 14.63 4.11
N GLN A 197 22.71 14.62 3.80
CA GLN A 197 21.66 14.66 4.81
C GLN A 197 21.57 13.36 5.60
N VAL A 198 21.72 12.21 4.94
CA VAL A 198 21.77 10.89 5.61
C VAL A 198 22.90 10.87 6.64
N LEU A 199 24.08 11.38 6.28
CA LEU A 199 25.24 11.46 7.16
C LEU A 199 25.25 12.65 8.13
N ALA A 200 24.21 13.49 8.13
CA ALA A 200 24.12 14.63 9.05
C ALA A 200 23.41 14.28 10.36
N SER A 201 22.67 13.15 10.39
CA SER A 201 21.87 12.71 11.53
C SER A 201 22.13 11.24 11.82
N GLU A 202 22.60 10.95 13.03
CA GLU A 202 22.80 9.59 13.53
C GLU A 202 21.51 8.75 13.42
N GLY A 203 20.38 9.29 13.86
CA GLY A 203 19.10 8.59 13.81
C GLY A 203 18.64 8.25 12.38
N VAL A 204 18.90 9.12 11.40
CA VAL A 204 18.58 8.82 9.99
C VAL A 204 19.50 7.72 9.46
N PHE A 205 20.80 7.82 9.76
CA PHE A 205 21.77 6.82 9.36
C PHE A 205 21.47 5.44 9.96
N GLU A 206 21.24 5.36 11.27
CA GLU A 206 20.97 4.09 11.97
C GLU A 206 19.62 3.47 11.59
N THR A 207 18.63 4.29 11.20
CA THR A 207 17.34 3.79 10.70
C THR A 207 17.52 3.12 9.32
N GLN A 208 18.35 3.70 8.45
CA GLN A 208 18.60 3.15 7.10
C GLN A 208 19.59 1.98 7.13
N TYR A 209 20.72 2.17 7.79
CA TYR A 209 21.80 1.21 7.96
C TYR A 209 21.66 0.56 9.32
N ARG A 210 20.70 -0.36 9.48
CA ARG A 210 20.44 -1.10 10.73
C ARG A 210 20.98 -2.54 10.63
N VAL A 211 21.36 -3.11 11.77
CA VAL A 211 21.60 -4.56 11.86
C VAL A 211 20.32 -5.32 11.47
N GLY A 212 20.47 -6.34 10.63
CA GLY A 212 19.34 -7.07 10.05
C GLY A 212 18.95 -6.58 8.65
N HIS A 213 19.52 -5.49 8.15
CA HIS A 213 19.48 -5.14 6.73
C HIS A 213 20.68 -5.74 5.98
N PHE A 214 20.59 -5.79 4.66
CA PHE A 214 21.73 -6.03 3.78
C PHE A 214 22.43 -4.70 3.46
N LEU A 215 23.73 -4.76 3.18
CA LEU A 215 24.47 -3.70 2.52
C LEU A 215 24.78 -4.16 1.09
N ARG A 216 24.25 -3.45 0.10
CA ARG A 216 24.71 -3.59 -1.27
C ARG A 216 25.99 -2.80 -1.42
N VAL A 217 27.08 -3.48 -1.72
CA VAL A 217 28.39 -2.86 -1.98
C VAL A 217 28.65 -2.96 -3.47
N SER A 218 28.78 -1.82 -4.14
CA SER A 218 28.97 -1.75 -5.58
C SER A 218 30.23 -0.98 -5.93
N LYS A 219 30.93 -1.46 -6.97
CA LYS A 219 32.14 -0.84 -7.47
C LYS A 219 31.85 -0.14 -8.79
N PRO A 220 31.87 1.21 -8.85
CA PRO A 220 31.50 1.95 -10.07
C PRO A 220 32.35 1.57 -11.29
N SER A 221 33.63 1.25 -11.09
CA SER A 221 34.56 0.96 -12.19
C SER A 221 34.30 -0.36 -12.90
N SER A 222 33.95 -1.42 -12.16
CA SER A 222 33.64 -2.74 -12.74
C SER A 222 32.13 -3.00 -12.86
N LYS A 223 31.31 -2.10 -12.30
CA LYS A 223 29.86 -2.25 -12.10
C LYS A 223 29.46 -3.49 -11.29
N GLN A 224 30.42 -4.24 -10.76
CA GLN A 224 30.14 -5.41 -9.93
C GLN A 224 29.57 -4.98 -8.58
N PHE A 225 28.72 -5.82 -8.02
CA PHE A 225 28.17 -5.62 -6.69
C PHE A 225 28.08 -6.94 -5.90
N ASP A 226 28.07 -6.79 -4.58
CA ASP A 226 27.79 -7.84 -3.61
C ASP A 226 26.66 -7.39 -2.69
N LEU A 227 25.98 -8.35 -2.05
CA LEU A 227 24.94 -8.11 -1.06
C LEU A 227 25.30 -8.88 0.21
N VAL A 228 25.64 -8.16 1.29
CA VAL A 228 26.13 -8.79 2.53
C VAL A 228 25.35 -8.27 3.73
N ALA A 229 24.94 -9.16 4.63
CA ALA A 229 24.19 -8.77 5.82
C ALA A 229 25.01 -7.83 6.73
N ILE A 230 24.35 -6.81 7.28
CA ILE A 230 24.94 -5.89 8.24
C ILE A 230 25.03 -6.57 9.60
N SER A 231 26.24 -6.65 10.14
CA SER A 231 26.53 -7.21 11.45
C SER A 231 26.71 -6.13 12.53
N GLY A 232 27.13 -4.93 12.18
CA GLY A 232 27.30 -3.83 13.13
C GLY A 232 27.23 -2.47 12.44
N VAL A 233 26.84 -1.45 13.20
CA VAL A 233 26.68 -0.08 12.73
C VAL A 233 27.22 0.82 13.81
N ASN A 234 28.05 1.80 13.44
CA ASN A 234 28.58 2.79 14.36
C ASN A 234 28.70 4.13 13.62
N TYR A 235 27.97 5.14 14.07
CA TYR A 235 27.97 6.46 13.44
C TYR A 235 29.30 7.24 13.61
N GLY A 236 30.06 6.96 14.68
CA GLY A 236 31.44 7.43 14.83
C GLY A 236 31.64 8.94 14.81
N GLY A 237 30.60 9.73 15.14
CA GLY A 237 30.70 11.20 15.23
C GLY A 237 30.96 11.92 13.89
N GLY A 238 30.49 11.35 12.77
CA GLY A 238 30.55 12.00 11.44
C GLY A 238 31.34 11.22 10.37
N ILE A 239 31.97 10.10 10.76
CA ILE A 239 32.54 9.11 9.84
C ILE A 239 31.94 7.75 10.19
N PRO A 240 30.71 7.47 9.72
CA PRO A 240 30.05 6.22 10.03
C PRO A 240 30.79 5.01 9.49
N THR A 241 30.68 3.91 10.21
CA THR A 241 31.20 2.60 9.82
C THR A 241 30.08 1.56 9.89
N VAL A 242 30.08 0.64 8.93
CA VAL A 242 29.17 -0.50 8.88
C VAL A 242 30.03 -1.75 8.82
N THR A 243 29.87 -2.63 9.81
CA THR A 243 30.51 -3.94 9.83
C THR A 243 29.57 -4.95 9.16
N LEU A 244 30.14 -5.76 8.29
CA LEU A 244 29.44 -6.79 7.52
C LEU A 244 29.65 -8.16 8.16
N ALA A 245 28.71 -9.07 7.93
CA ALA A 245 28.81 -10.46 8.40
C ALA A 245 29.99 -11.19 7.74
N GLU A 246 30.33 -10.81 6.52
CA GLU A 246 31.37 -11.44 5.71
C GLU A 246 32.12 -10.41 4.86
N VAL A 247 33.26 -10.80 4.28
CA VAL A 247 34.01 -9.93 3.37
C VAL A 247 33.29 -9.88 2.01
N PRO A 248 32.95 -8.69 1.48
CA PRO A 248 32.43 -8.57 0.13
C PRO A 248 33.40 -9.06 -0.93
N CYS A 249 32.90 -9.66 -2.01
CA CYS A 249 33.70 -10.00 -3.19
C CYS A 249 34.35 -8.76 -3.84
N VAL A 250 33.71 -7.60 -3.71
CA VAL A 250 34.12 -6.35 -4.31
C VAL A 250 35.23 -5.77 -3.44
N SER A 251 36.43 -5.65 -4.01
CA SER A 251 37.60 -5.18 -3.28
C SER A 251 38.27 -4.00 -3.98
N GLY A 252 38.87 -3.13 -3.17
CA GLY A 252 39.72 -2.02 -3.60
C GLY A 252 38.99 -0.85 -4.25
N GLY A 253 39.55 0.35 -4.03
CA GLY A 253 39.06 1.60 -4.60
C GLY A 253 37.84 2.16 -3.85
N GLU A 254 37.21 3.13 -4.51
CA GLU A 254 35.99 3.76 -4.02
C GLU A 254 34.78 2.87 -4.29
N LEU A 255 33.92 2.73 -3.29
CA LEU A 255 32.71 1.92 -3.34
C LEU A 255 31.48 2.80 -3.14
N LEU A 256 30.39 2.42 -3.79
CA LEU A 256 29.06 2.95 -3.52
C LEU A 256 28.29 1.91 -2.72
N VAL A 257 27.73 2.34 -1.60
CA VAL A 257 27.00 1.48 -0.69
C VAL A 257 25.59 1.99 -0.45
N ASN A 258 24.65 1.05 -0.42
CA ASN A 258 23.24 1.31 -0.17
C ASN A 258 22.74 0.24 0.81
N ALA A 259 21.97 0.64 1.81
CA ALA A 259 21.25 -0.30 2.64
C ALA A 259 20.05 -0.89 1.88
N VAL A 260 19.90 -2.20 1.92
CA VAL A 260 18.79 -2.94 1.33
C VAL A 260 18.04 -3.64 2.44
N GLN A 261 16.73 -3.44 2.51
CA GLN A 261 15.85 -4.16 3.42
C GLN A 261 15.15 -5.28 2.66
N PHE A 262 14.97 -6.42 3.32
CA PHE A 262 14.16 -7.51 2.79
C PHE A 262 12.79 -7.44 3.46
N VAL A 263 11.74 -7.15 2.69
CA VAL A 263 10.40 -6.87 3.24
C VAL A 263 9.45 -7.97 2.84
N ARG A 264 8.50 -8.27 3.72
CA ARG A 264 7.45 -9.25 3.52
C ARG A 264 6.11 -8.58 3.69
N TYR A 265 5.24 -8.71 2.70
CA TYR A 265 3.83 -8.41 2.81
C TYR A 265 3.07 -9.73 2.92
N ARG A 266 2.23 -9.83 3.94
CA ARG A 266 1.35 -10.99 4.11
C ARG A 266 0.05 -10.55 4.74
N ILE A 267 -0.99 -11.33 4.50
CA ILE A 267 -2.22 -11.21 5.28
C ILE A 267 -1.98 -11.92 6.63
N ALA A 268 -2.31 -11.24 7.72
CA ALA A 268 -2.19 -11.74 9.09
C ALA A 268 -3.53 -11.62 9.80
N THR A 269 -3.82 -12.54 10.71
CA THR A 269 -4.89 -12.36 11.69
C THR A 269 -4.32 -11.72 12.95
N ASP A 270 -5.15 -10.96 13.66
CA ASP A 270 -4.77 -10.45 14.98
C ASP A 270 -4.50 -11.59 15.96
N PRO A 271 -3.59 -11.39 16.94
CA PRO A 271 -3.23 -12.42 17.89
C PRO A 271 -4.46 -12.90 18.70
N PRO A 272 -4.50 -14.19 19.07
CA PRO A 272 -5.62 -14.76 19.82
C PRO A 272 -5.78 -14.04 21.16
N GLY A 273 -6.96 -13.47 21.40
CA GLY A 273 -7.28 -12.69 22.60
C GLY A 273 -7.84 -11.29 22.33
N ASP A 274 -7.71 -10.79 21.10
CA ASP A 274 -8.48 -9.63 20.64
C ASP A 274 -9.96 -10.02 20.45
N VAL A 275 -10.89 -9.19 20.92
CA VAL A 275 -12.33 -9.36 20.67
C VAL A 275 -12.67 -9.34 19.17
N ASN A 276 -11.72 -8.90 18.34
CA ASN A 276 -11.77 -8.90 16.88
C ASN A 276 -10.84 -9.96 16.24
N ALA A 277 -10.52 -11.08 16.91
CA ALA A 277 -9.60 -12.12 16.43
C ALA A 277 -9.92 -12.75 15.04
N VAL A 278 -11.00 -12.32 14.38
CA VAL A 278 -11.41 -12.73 13.04
C VAL A 278 -11.10 -11.65 11.99
N LYS A 279 -10.41 -10.57 12.38
CA LYS A 279 -9.93 -9.51 11.48
C LYS A 279 -8.64 -9.96 10.77
N THR A 280 -8.61 -9.73 9.46
CA THR A 280 -7.43 -9.91 8.61
C THR A 280 -6.82 -8.56 8.28
N ASN A 281 -5.50 -8.47 8.39
CA ASN A 281 -4.72 -7.26 8.20
C ASN A 281 -3.64 -7.52 7.14
N LEU A 282 -3.39 -6.57 6.25
CA LEU A 282 -2.17 -6.57 5.45
C LEU A 282 -1.05 -6.03 6.32
N VAL A 283 -0.07 -6.88 6.59
CA VAL A 283 1.07 -6.55 7.44
C VAL A 283 2.33 -6.53 6.59
N ARG A 284 3.13 -5.49 6.80
CA ARG A 284 4.49 -5.39 6.29
C ARG A 284 5.46 -5.71 7.41
N GLU A 285 6.40 -6.59 7.14
CA GLU A 285 7.45 -7.02 8.07
C GLU A 285 8.81 -6.84 7.40
N VAL A 286 9.83 -6.42 8.15
CA VAL A 286 11.21 -6.50 7.65
C VAL A 286 11.79 -7.82 8.10
N LEU A 287 12.35 -8.59 7.18
CA LEU A 287 12.98 -9.87 7.43
C LEU A 287 14.46 -9.67 7.74
N ASN A 288 14.98 -10.52 8.62
CA ASN A 288 16.37 -10.43 9.06
C ASN A 288 17.34 -10.92 7.98
N ALA A 289 18.24 -10.05 7.52
CA ALA A 289 19.25 -10.39 6.53
C ALA A 289 20.23 -11.48 7.00
N ARG A 290 20.47 -11.61 8.32
CA ARG A 290 21.47 -12.55 8.86
C ARG A 290 21.05 -14.02 8.72
N ASP A 291 19.76 -14.29 8.71
CA ASP A 291 19.20 -15.65 8.56
C ASP A 291 18.48 -15.82 7.21
N LEU A 292 18.79 -14.95 6.25
CA LEU A 292 18.20 -14.96 4.91
C LEU A 292 16.67 -14.80 4.91
N GLY A 293 16.15 -14.10 5.91
CA GLY A 293 14.74 -13.78 6.08
C GLY A 293 13.90 -14.88 6.71
N ALA A 294 14.54 -15.78 7.46
CA ALA A 294 13.84 -16.79 8.25
C ALA A 294 13.09 -16.16 9.43
N THR A 295 13.62 -15.10 10.04
CA THR A 295 12.96 -14.37 11.13
C THR A 295 12.57 -12.94 10.74
N VAL A 296 11.59 -12.41 11.45
CA VAL A 296 11.18 -11.00 11.35
C VAL A 296 12.10 -10.18 12.26
N LEU A 297 12.55 -9.03 11.77
CA LEU A 297 13.34 -8.07 12.52
C LEU A 297 12.48 -7.42 13.61
N ASP A 298 13.01 -7.32 14.83
CA ASP A 298 12.28 -6.72 15.95
C ASP A 298 11.81 -5.29 15.66
N ASP A 299 10.59 -4.98 16.10
CA ASP A 299 9.89 -3.71 15.93
C ASP A 299 9.76 -3.25 14.46
N SER A 300 9.75 -4.20 13.51
CA SER A 300 9.61 -3.90 12.08
C SER A 300 8.22 -4.18 11.50
N THR A 301 7.35 -4.80 12.27
CA THR A 301 5.99 -5.15 11.87
C THR A 301 5.10 -3.92 11.84
N LEU A 302 4.51 -3.64 10.68
CA LEU A 302 3.61 -2.52 10.45
C LEU A 302 2.31 -3.03 9.83
N THR A 303 1.17 -2.73 10.45
CA THR A 303 -0.15 -2.92 9.82
C THR A 303 -0.37 -1.83 8.79
N VAL A 304 -0.48 -2.23 7.53
CA VAL A 304 -0.54 -1.33 6.38
C VAL A 304 -1.98 -1.11 5.93
N ALA A 305 -2.81 -2.15 5.97
CA ALA A 305 -4.25 -2.04 5.80
C ALA A 305 -4.98 -3.01 6.71
N GLU A 306 -6.19 -2.63 7.10
CA GLU A 306 -7.07 -3.42 7.94
C GLU A 306 -8.20 -4.04 7.12
N PHE A 307 -8.79 -5.13 7.61
CA PHE A 307 -9.92 -5.82 6.98
C PHE A 307 -9.62 -6.27 5.54
N VAL A 308 -8.39 -6.69 5.27
CA VAL A 308 -7.93 -7.09 3.94
C VAL A 308 -8.42 -8.49 3.64
N VAL A 309 -9.16 -8.64 2.55
CA VAL A 309 -9.78 -9.91 2.12
C VAL A 309 -9.14 -10.49 0.88
N ASN A 310 -8.48 -9.67 0.05
CA ASN A 310 -7.75 -10.11 -1.13
C ASN A 310 -6.46 -9.30 -1.32
N LEU A 311 -5.39 -9.99 -1.72
CA LEU A 311 -4.15 -9.43 -2.23
C LEU A 311 -3.71 -10.30 -3.41
N GLN A 312 -3.67 -9.72 -4.61
CA GLN A 312 -3.12 -10.36 -5.79
C GLN A 312 -2.01 -9.49 -6.36
N ILE A 313 -0.96 -10.13 -6.86
CA ILE A 313 0.16 -9.46 -7.51
C ILE A 313 0.56 -10.30 -8.72
N TRP A 314 0.61 -9.67 -9.89
CA TRP A 314 0.98 -10.35 -11.13
C TRP A 314 1.82 -9.44 -12.02
N GLY A 315 2.67 -10.04 -12.85
CA GLY A 315 3.60 -9.35 -13.72
C GLY A 315 3.04 -9.06 -15.10
N THR A 316 3.44 -7.92 -15.65
CA THR A 316 3.38 -7.64 -17.08
C THR A 316 4.79 -7.80 -17.63
N TYR A 317 4.94 -8.73 -18.55
CA TYR A 317 6.21 -9.11 -19.15
C TYR A 317 6.30 -8.70 -20.62
N GLU A 318 7.52 -8.41 -21.04
CA GLU A 318 7.90 -8.36 -22.45
C GLU A 318 8.06 -9.79 -22.97
N TYR A 319 7.24 -10.14 -23.94
CA TYR A 319 7.38 -11.34 -24.74
C TYR A 319 8.22 -11.04 -25.99
N ARG A 320 9.09 -11.97 -26.39
CA ARG A 320 9.89 -11.84 -27.62
C ARG A 320 9.65 -13.01 -28.55
N LEU A 321 9.23 -12.71 -29.77
CA LEU A 321 9.16 -13.66 -30.88
C LEU A 321 10.28 -13.31 -31.87
N GLY A 322 11.44 -13.95 -31.71
CA GLY A 322 12.66 -13.56 -32.43
C GLY A 322 13.16 -12.19 -31.98
N ALA A 323 13.31 -11.26 -32.93
CA ALA A 323 13.78 -9.89 -32.66
C ALA A 323 12.67 -8.90 -32.26
N ILE A 324 11.40 -9.30 -32.38
CA ILE A 324 10.26 -8.42 -32.10
C ILE A 324 9.88 -8.58 -30.62
N ALA A 325 9.94 -7.46 -29.89
CA ALA A 325 9.42 -7.35 -28.53
C ALA A 325 7.96 -6.88 -28.57
N SER A 326 7.08 -7.56 -27.84
CA SER A 326 5.70 -7.16 -27.61
C SER A 326 5.32 -7.38 -26.15
N ILE A 327 4.37 -6.58 -25.67
CA ILE A 327 3.74 -6.79 -24.36
C ILE A 327 2.31 -7.26 -24.69
N PRO A 328 2.05 -8.57 -24.70
CA PRO A 328 0.71 -9.07 -24.96
C PRO A 328 -0.24 -8.55 -23.89
N ALA A 329 -1.52 -8.40 -24.26
CA ALA A 329 -2.55 -8.16 -23.26
C ALA A 329 -2.66 -9.39 -22.36
N ASP A 330 -2.96 -9.15 -21.09
CA ASP A 330 -3.32 -10.21 -20.18
C ASP A 330 -4.59 -10.91 -20.71
N ALA A 331 -4.55 -12.25 -20.78
CA ALA A 331 -5.66 -13.03 -21.29
C ALA A 331 -6.83 -13.02 -20.29
N ASP A 332 -6.53 -12.90 -19.01
CA ASP A 332 -7.50 -12.89 -17.93
C ASP A 332 -7.04 -11.94 -16.80
N PRO A 333 -7.32 -10.63 -16.88
CA PRO A 333 -6.83 -9.63 -15.91
C PRO A 333 -7.43 -9.76 -14.51
N THR A 334 -8.23 -10.80 -14.27
CA THR A 334 -8.89 -11.08 -12.99
C THR A 334 -8.26 -12.27 -12.27
N ASP A 335 -7.31 -12.96 -12.89
CA ASP A 335 -6.49 -13.96 -12.24
C ASP A 335 -5.18 -13.37 -11.69
N ASP A 336 -4.43 -14.21 -11.00
CA ASP A 336 -3.11 -13.92 -10.44
C ASP A 336 -1.97 -14.22 -11.42
N ILE A 337 -2.29 -14.49 -12.69
CA ILE A 337 -1.34 -14.91 -13.71
C ILE A 337 -1.05 -13.73 -14.62
N GLY A 338 0.22 -13.43 -14.82
CA GLY A 338 0.64 -12.37 -15.73
C GLY A 338 0.24 -12.62 -17.18
N ASN A 339 0.53 -11.64 -18.03
CA ASN A 339 0.35 -11.73 -19.48
C ASN A 339 1.30 -12.75 -20.18
N TRP A 340 1.97 -13.63 -19.45
CA TRP A 340 2.95 -14.56 -20.00
C TRP A 340 2.27 -15.82 -20.57
N PRO A 341 2.42 -16.11 -21.88
CA PRO A 341 1.81 -17.30 -22.48
C PRO A 341 2.35 -18.60 -21.85
N ALA A 342 1.45 -19.48 -21.39
CA ALA A 342 1.77 -20.78 -20.79
C ALA A 342 2.54 -20.72 -19.45
N ALA A 343 2.37 -19.66 -18.67
CA ALA A 343 2.71 -19.68 -17.25
C ALA A 343 1.58 -20.39 -16.47
N ASN A 344 1.92 -21.47 -15.75
CA ASN A 344 0.98 -22.10 -14.82
C ASN A 344 1.04 -21.43 -13.43
N GLU A 345 2.14 -20.73 -13.13
CA GLU A 345 2.41 -20.06 -11.86
C GLU A 345 3.27 -18.81 -12.11
N GLU A 346 2.78 -17.66 -11.66
CA GLU A 346 3.43 -16.35 -11.82
C GLU A 346 4.79 -16.29 -11.10
N GLY A 347 4.85 -16.82 -9.88
CA GLY A 347 6.07 -16.84 -9.07
C GLY A 347 7.24 -17.56 -9.73
N THR A 348 6.98 -18.63 -10.49
CA THR A 348 8.01 -19.36 -11.23
C THR A 348 8.58 -18.51 -12.37
N ARG A 349 7.72 -17.82 -13.13
CA ARG A 349 8.15 -16.97 -14.26
C ARG A 349 8.89 -15.70 -13.81
N LEU A 350 8.44 -15.09 -12.73
CA LEU A 350 9.12 -13.96 -12.11
C LEU A 350 10.56 -14.32 -11.72
N ASN A 351 10.78 -15.58 -11.34
CA ASN A 351 12.11 -16.10 -10.98
C ASN A 351 12.97 -16.44 -12.19
N GLU A 352 12.40 -17.06 -13.22
CA GLU A 352 13.13 -17.45 -14.44
C GLU A 352 13.47 -16.25 -15.33
N THR A 353 12.57 -15.29 -15.49
CA THR A 353 12.74 -14.19 -16.46
C THR A 353 12.51 -12.80 -15.89
N PRO A 354 13.14 -12.44 -14.76
CA PRO A 354 12.95 -11.13 -14.10
C PRO A 354 13.28 -9.95 -15.03
N HIS A 355 14.24 -10.13 -15.95
CA HIS A 355 14.66 -9.11 -16.93
C HIS A 355 13.57 -8.75 -17.96
N ARG A 356 12.54 -9.60 -18.08
CA ARG A 356 11.40 -9.36 -18.97
C ARG A 356 10.25 -8.68 -18.27
N LEU A 357 10.26 -8.60 -16.94
CA LEU A 357 9.25 -7.87 -16.19
C LEU A 357 9.30 -6.38 -16.59
N ARG A 358 8.13 -5.81 -16.81
CA ARG A 358 7.92 -4.39 -17.18
C ARG A 358 7.10 -3.68 -16.12
N ALA A 359 6.10 -4.35 -15.57
CA ALA A 359 5.33 -3.85 -14.47
C ALA A 359 4.87 -4.97 -13.55
N LEU A 360 4.58 -4.62 -12.30
CA LEU A 360 3.82 -5.45 -11.37
C LEU A 360 2.47 -4.78 -11.13
N ASN A 361 1.41 -5.52 -11.36
CA ASN A 361 0.05 -5.15 -11.02
C ASN A 361 -0.24 -5.66 -9.62
N VAL A 362 -0.96 -4.86 -8.85
CA VAL A 362 -1.40 -5.19 -7.50
C VAL A 362 -2.89 -4.94 -7.42
N LEU A 363 -3.64 -5.92 -6.95
CA LEU A 363 -5.03 -5.78 -6.55
C LEU A 363 -5.12 -5.99 -5.04
N LEU A 364 -5.70 -5.02 -4.35
CA LEU A 364 -5.97 -5.07 -2.92
C LEU A 364 -7.47 -4.90 -2.70
N ALA A 365 -8.07 -5.77 -1.90
CA ALA A 365 -9.47 -5.65 -1.52
C ALA A 365 -9.65 -5.62 0.00
N THR A 366 -10.47 -4.70 0.48
CA THR A 366 -10.81 -4.55 1.91
C THR A 366 -12.32 -4.59 2.11
N ARG A 367 -12.77 -5.14 3.25
CA ARG A 367 -14.18 -5.17 3.66
C ARG A 367 -14.48 -4.13 4.73
N SER A 368 -15.75 -3.82 4.96
CA SER A 368 -16.12 -2.86 6.01
C SER A 368 -16.01 -3.46 7.42
N PRO A 369 -15.69 -2.67 8.47
CA PRO A 369 -15.49 -3.20 9.83
C PRO A 369 -16.72 -3.86 10.47
N ARG A 370 -17.92 -3.64 9.93
CA ARG A 370 -19.19 -4.13 10.49
C ARG A 370 -19.75 -5.37 9.79
N GLU A 371 -19.09 -5.84 8.74
CA GLU A 371 -19.52 -7.04 8.01
C GLU A 371 -19.10 -8.33 8.71
N ASP A 372 -19.86 -9.40 8.47
CA ASP A 372 -19.60 -10.71 9.07
C ASP A 372 -18.16 -11.13 8.80
N PRO A 373 -17.35 -11.36 9.84
CA PRO A 373 -15.99 -11.73 9.63
C PRO A 373 -15.82 -13.17 9.07
N GLN A 374 -16.86 -14.01 9.13
CA GLN A 374 -16.93 -15.35 8.53
C GLN A 374 -17.24 -15.35 7.03
N LEU A 375 -17.53 -14.17 6.46
CA LEU A 375 -17.86 -14.05 5.05
C LEU A 375 -16.78 -14.66 4.15
N ALA A 376 -17.16 -15.71 3.42
CA ALA A 376 -16.30 -16.35 2.44
C ALA A 376 -16.17 -15.44 1.23
N LEU A 377 -14.93 -15.09 0.85
CA LEU A 377 -14.69 -14.41 -0.40
C LEU A 377 -14.52 -15.52 -1.44
N ALA A 378 -15.49 -15.69 -2.33
CA ALA A 378 -15.30 -16.61 -3.45
C ALA A 378 -14.01 -16.20 -4.20
N PRO A 379 -13.00 -17.08 -4.32
CA PRO A 379 -11.82 -16.75 -5.10
C PRO A 379 -12.25 -16.57 -6.55
N ASP A 380 -11.84 -15.47 -7.17
CA ASP A 380 -12.18 -15.14 -8.57
C ASP A 380 -11.93 -16.33 -9.51
N ILE A 381 -10.89 -17.12 -9.25
CA ILE A 381 -10.50 -18.30 -10.05
C ILE A 381 -11.56 -19.42 -10.05
N ALA A 382 -12.34 -19.59 -8.98
CA ALA A 382 -13.43 -20.57 -8.93
C ALA A 382 -14.68 -20.12 -9.69
N ILE A 383 -14.73 -18.83 -10.04
CA ILE A 383 -15.78 -18.21 -10.84
C ILE A 383 -15.30 -18.20 -12.30
N ALA A 384 -16.18 -18.58 -13.22
CA ALA A 384 -15.88 -18.49 -14.65
C ALA A 384 -15.51 -17.04 -15.02
N ALA A 385 -14.54 -16.83 -15.90
CA ALA A 385 -14.00 -15.50 -16.19
C ALA A 385 -15.08 -14.47 -16.58
N GLU A 386 -16.17 -14.92 -17.21
CA GLU A 386 -17.28 -14.06 -17.62
C GLU A 386 -18.19 -13.63 -16.45
N ALA A 387 -18.12 -14.33 -15.33
CA ALA A 387 -18.89 -14.08 -14.11
C ALA A 387 -18.07 -13.38 -13.00
N ARG A 388 -16.76 -13.18 -13.21
CA ARG A 388 -15.91 -12.42 -12.29
C ARG A 388 -16.29 -10.94 -12.35
N ILE A 389 -16.46 -10.32 -11.19
CA ILE A 389 -16.91 -8.93 -11.12
C ILE A 389 -15.71 -8.02 -11.34
N PRO A 390 -15.72 -7.13 -12.35
CA PRO A 390 -14.61 -6.21 -12.58
C PRO A 390 -14.40 -5.32 -11.35
N ALA A 391 -13.14 -5.25 -10.91
CA ALA A 391 -12.60 -4.73 -9.65
C ALA A 391 -12.98 -3.29 -9.24
N ASP A 392 -13.85 -2.59 -9.96
CA ASP A 392 -14.09 -1.17 -9.69
C ASP A 392 -15.19 -0.93 -8.62
N ARG A 393 -16.20 -1.82 -8.51
CA ARG A 393 -17.27 -1.76 -7.49
C ARG A 393 -18.00 -3.11 -7.31
N SER A 394 -17.42 -4.05 -6.58
CA SER A 394 -18.07 -5.34 -6.33
C SER A 394 -18.76 -5.37 -4.97
N TRP A 395 -20.08 -5.46 -5.00
CA TRP A 395 -20.83 -6.17 -3.95
C TRP A 395 -20.52 -7.64 -4.18
N PHE A 396 -19.89 -8.31 -3.21
CA PHE A 396 -19.64 -9.74 -3.36
C PHE A 396 -20.90 -10.49 -2.96
N ASP A 397 -21.40 -11.31 -3.90
CA ASP A 397 -22.48 -12.24 -3.63
C ASP A 397 -21.91 -13.43 -2.87
N VAL A 398 -22.43 -13.69 -1.69
CA VAL A 398 -21.99 -14.80 -0.85
C VAL A 398 -22.89 -15.97 -1.16
N VAL A 399 -22.36 -16.99 -1.82
CA VAL A 399 -23.10 -18.25 -1.92
C VAL A 399 -23.03 -18.93 -0.56
N ASP A 400 -24.09 -18.79 0.24
CA ASP A 400 -24.32 -19.65 1.38
C ASP A 400 -24.78 -21.02 0.84
N GLU A 401 -24.16 -22.12 1.28
CA GLU A 401 -24.52 -23.49 0.84
C GLU A 401 -25.90 -23.94 1.38
N THR A 402 -26.63 -23.06 2.07
CA THR A 402 -28.00 -23.31 2.53
C THR A 402 -29.04 -22.58 1.68
N PRO A 403 -30.02 -23.29 1.07
CA PRO A 403 -31.00 -22.69 0.14
C PRO A 403 -31.93 -21.61 0.72
N ASP A 404 -31.92 -21.37 2.03
CA ASP A 404 -32.95 -20.59 2.74
C ASP A 404 -32.41 -19.46 3.64
N GLN A 405 -31.11 -19.12 3.59
CA GLN A 405 -30.53 -18.01 4.36
C GLN A 405 -30.27 -16.79 3.47
N VAL A 406 -30.57 -15.61 4.02
CA VAL A 406 -30.41 -14.30 3.37
C VAL A 406 -28.94 -14.09 3.04
N THR A 407 -28.64 -13.90 1.75
CA THR A 407 -27.33 -13.46 1.26
C THR A 407 -26.93 -12.16 1.94
N GLU A 408 -26.03 -12.22 2.92
CA GLU A 408 -25.44 -11.03 3.51
C GLU A 408 -24.33 -10.51 2.59
N TYR A 409 -24.57 -9.38 1.95
CA TYR A 409 -23.59 -8.73 1.08
C TYR A 409 -22.51 -8.02 1.90
N ALA A 410 -21.25 -8.41 1.70
CA ALA A 410 -20.13 -7.57 2.12
C ALA A 410 -19.86 -6.47 1.09
N ARG A 411 -19.73 -5.23 1.57
CA ARG A 411 -19.16 -4.13 0.82
C ARG A 411 -17.65 -4.28 0.86
N VAL A 412 -17.15 -4.87 -0.20
CA VAL A 412 -15.73 -4.86 -0.47
C VAL A 412 -15.43 -3.69 -1.37
N LEU A 413 -14.31 -3.04 -1.12
CA LEU A 413 -13.74 -2.07 -2.02
C LEU A 413 -12.40 -2.59 -2.49
N THR A 414 -12.21 -2.55 -3.80
CA THR A 414 -11.04 -3.08 -4.48
C THR A 414 -10.28 -1.92 -5.11
N LEU A 415 -8.96 -1.98 -5.04
CA LEU A 415 -8.06 -1.01 -5.64
C LEU A 415 -6.99 -1.75 -6.43
N THR A 416 -6.98 -1.51 -7.75
CA THR A 416 -5.96 -2.05 -8.65
C THR A 416 -4.95 -0.96 -8.99
N THR A 417 -3.67 -1.33 -9.02
CA THR A 417 -2.63 -0.40 -9.42
C THR A 417 -1.46 -1.10 -10.10
N THR A 418 -0.85 -0.39 -11.05
CA THR A 418 0.29 -0.89 -11.81
C THR A 418 1.53 -0.11 -11.41
N VAL A 419 2.59 -0.84 -11.09
CA VAL A 419 3.91 -0.30 -10.79
C VAL A 419 4.84 -0.68 -11.91
N GLU A 420 5.28 0.31 -12.69
CA GLU A 420 6.39 0.11 -13.59
C GLU A 420 7.62 -0.28 -12.77
N THR A 421 8.16 -1.46 -13.06
CA THR A 421 9.38 -1.94 -12.43
C THR A 421 10.53 -1.49 -13.31
N PRO A 422 11.39 -0.55 -12.87
CA PRO A 422 12.60 -0.26 -13.61
C PRO A 422 13.42 -1.55 -13.66
N ASN A 423 13.71 -2.00 -14.88
CA ASN A 423 14.46 -3.20 -15.27
C ASN A 423 15.14 -3.92 -14.07
N LEU A 424 14.62 -5.08 -13.65
CA LEU A 424 15.24 -5.94 -12.61
C LEU A 424 16.60 -6.54 -13.03
N ARG A 425 17.18 -6.03 -14.13
CA ARG A 425 18.50 -6.37 -14.64
C ARG A 425 19.28 -5.08 -14.84
N THR A 426 20.51 -5.04 -14.33
CA THR A 426 21.46 -4.01 -14.75
C THR A 426 21.81 -4.24 -16.22
N GLU A 427 21.70 -3.22 -17.09
CA GLU A 427 22.18 -3.33 -18.48
C GLU A 427 23.72 -3.46 -18.48
N ALA A 428 24.20 -4.69 -18.32
CA ALA A 428 25.61 -5.04 -18.34
C ALA A 428 26.16 -5.24 -19.76
N ASN A 429 25.32 -5.26 -20.79
CA ASN A 429 25.75 -5.36 -22.18
C ASN A 429 24.86 -4.53 -23.10
N LYS A 430 25.36 -3.33 -23.43
CA LYS A 430 25.27 -2.75 -24.76
C LYS A 430 26.69 -2.40 -25.21
#